data_AF-A0AAW2XET2-F1
#
_entry.id   AF-A0AAW2XET2-F1
#
_cell.length_a   1.000
_cell.length_b   1.000
_cell.length_c   1.000
_cell.angle_alpha   90.00
_cell.angle_beta   90.00
_cell.angle_gamma   90.00
#
_symmetry.space_group_name_H-M   'P 1'
#
loop_
_entity.id
_entity.type
_entity.pdbx_description
1 polymer ?
#
loop_
_entity_poly.entity_id
_entity_poly.type
_entity_poly.pdbx_seq_one_letter_code
_entity_poly.pdbx_strand_id
1 'polypeptide(L)'
;MNKYRQHLKDAVVEGGSPFKRAHDGMSPFEYGAIDPEFNTAFNQAMYQQSTLIMKQILEKYRGLEVEDLKTLVDVGGGTGATLNMIVSKYPFISGINFDLPHVVKDAPSILGSASICIS
;
A
#
# COMPACT_ATOMS: atom_id res chain seq x y z
N MET A 1 -6.00 -14.18 -13.39
CA MET A 1 -6.14 -13.37 -14.63
C MET A 1 -7.26 -13.81 -15.58
N ASN A 2 -7.44 -15.11 -15.88
CA ASN A 2 -8.43 -15.54 -16.89
C ASN A 2 -9.89 -15.24 -16.48
N LYS A 3 -10.23 -15.44 -15.20
CA LYS A 3 -11.56 -15.15 -14.64
C LYS A 3 -11.89 -13.65 -14.59
N TYR A 4 -10.91 -12.79 -14.31
CA TYR A 4 -11.09 -11.32 -14.33
C TYR A 4 -11.57 -10.80 -15.68
N ARG A 5 -10.95 -11.25 -16.79
CA ARG A 5 -11.29 -10.77 -18.13
C ARG A 5 -12.70 -11.16 -18.55
N GLN A 6 -13.20 -12.30 -18.08
CA GLN A 6 -14.56 -12.77 -18.36
C GLN A 6 -15.62 -11.82 -17.79
N HIS A 7 -15.34 -11.18 -16.65
CA HIS A 7 -16.28 -10.25 -16.01
C HIS A 7 -16.04 -8.77 -16.36
N LEU A 8 -15.04 -8.46 -17.18
CA LEU A 8 -14.72 -7.07 -17.54
C LEU A 8 -15.85 -6.43 -18.36
N LYS A 9 -16.42 -7.18 -19.31
CA LYS A 9 -17.55 -6.71 -20.12
C LYS A 9 -18.73 -6.29 -19.23
N ASP A 10 -19.14 -7.17 -18.33
CA ASP A 10 -20.30 -6.93 -17.47
C ASP A 10 -20.03 -5.78 -16.49
N ALA A 11 -18.81 -5.69 -15.95
CA ALA A 11 -18.43 -4.56 -15.10
C ALA A 11 -18.42 -3.21 -15.83
N VAL A 12 -18.11 -3.18 -17.13
CA VAL A 12 -18.19 -1.96 -17.94
C VAL A 12 -19.63 -1.52 -18.16
N VAL A 13 -20.55 -2.47 -18.36
CA VAL A 13 -21.97 -2.18 -18.66
C VAL A 13 -22.77 -1.89 -17.38
N GLU A 14 -22.59 -2.70 -16.35
CA GLU A 14 -23.39 -2.70 -15.12
C GLU A 14 -22.71 -1.98 -13.96
N GLY A 15 -21.43 -1.66 -14.11
CA GLY A 15 -20.59 -1.16 -13.02
C GLY A 15 -20.08 -2.26 -12.08
N GLY A 16 -19.33 -1.81 -11.08
CA GLY A 16 -18.68 -2.67 -10.08
C GLY A 16 -17.26 -3.10 -10.47
N SER A 17 -16.68 -4.01 -9.68
CA SER A 17 -15.32 -4.50 -9.87
C SER A 17 -15.31 -5.86 -10.58
N PRO A 18 -14.65 -6.00 -11.75
CA PRO A 18 -14.48 -7.30 -12.39
C PRO A 18 -13.71 -8.29 -11.50
N PHE A 19 -12.80 -7.79 -10.66
CA PHE A 19 -12.08 -8.63 -9.69
C PHE A 19 -13.05 -9.19 -8.64
N LYS A 20 -13.89 -8.34 -8.04
CA LYS A 20 -14.90 -8.80 -7.08
C LYS A 20 -15.83 -9.85 -7.68
N ARG A 21 -16.28 -9.64 -8.93
CA ARG A 21 -17.11 -10.63 -9.65
C ARG A 21 -16.39 -11.96 -9.86
N ALA A 22 -15.08 -11.93 -10.14
CA ALA A 22 -14.25 -13.11 -10.31
C ALA A 22 -13.93 -13.85 -8.99
N HIS A 23 -13.94 -13.16 -7.86
CA HIS A 23 -13.43 -13.64 -6.57
C HIS A 23 -14.48 -13.56 -5.46
N ASP A 24 -15.73 -13.95 -5.78
CA ASP A 24 -16.81 -14.13 -4.80
C ASP A 24 -17.07 -12.89 -3.92
N GLY A 25 -16.95 -11.71 -4.52
CA GLY A 25 -17.15 -10.41 -3.88
C GLY A 25 -15.89 -9.79 -3.26
N MET A 26 -14.80 -10.55 -3.12
CA MET A 26 -13.56 -10.11 -2.48
C MET A 26 -12.83 -9.06 -3.30
N SER A 27 -12.38 -8.00 -2.63
CA SER A 27 -11.41 -7.07 -3.19
C SER A 27 -10.03 -7.72 -3.36
N PRO A 28 -9.13 -7.12 -4.17
CA PRO A 28 -7.75 -7.57 -4.25
C PRO A 28 -7.04 -7.65 -2.88
N PHE A 29 -7.35 -6.71 -1.98
CA PHE A 29 -6.75 -6.65 -0.64
C PHE A 29 -7.22 -7.82 0.24
N GLU A 30 -8.51 -8.16 0.20
CA GLU A 30 -9.05 -9.30 0.94
C GLU A 30 -8.56 -10.62 0.35
N TYR A 31 -8.48 -10.73 -0.98
CA TYR A 31 -7.99 -11.93 -1.66
C TYR A 31 -6.51 -12.20 -1.37
N GLY A 32 -5.69 -11.16 -1.16
CA GLY A 32 -4.30 -11.28 -0.71
C GLY A 32 -4.14 -12.03 0.62
N ALA A 33 -5.13 -11.97 1.51
CA ALA A 33 -5.10 -12.75 2.75
C ALA A 33 -5.24 -14.26 2.54
N ILE A 34 -5.77 -14.68 1.39
CA ILE A 34 -6.08 -16.08 1.06
C ILE A 34 -5.01 -16.70 0.15
N ASP A 35 -4.46 -15.91 -0.77
CA ASP A 35 -3.52 -16.36 -1.79
C ASP A 35 -2.16 -15.67 -1.61
N PRO A 36 -1.16 -16.34 -0.99
CA PRO A 36 0.15 -15.76 -0.73
C PRO A 36 0.95 -15.38 -1.98
N GLU A 37 0.77 -16.11 -3.08
CA GLU A 37 1.44 -15.81 -4.35
C GLU A 37 0.89 -14.50 -4.94
N PHE A 38 -0.45 -14.37 -4.93
CA PHE A 38 -1.09 -13.11 -5.30
C PHE A 38 -0.67 -11.97 -4.37
N ASN A 39 -0.66 -12.18 -3.05
CA ASN A 39 -0.25 -11.16 -2.07
C ASN A 39 1.16 -10.64 -2.35
N THR A 40 2.10 -11.56 -2.58
CA THR A 40 3.50 -11.22 -2.86
C THR A 40 3.60 -10.37 -4.13
N ALA A 41 2.97 -10.82 -5.23
CA ALA A 41 2.98 -10.08 -6.49
C ALA A 41 2.30 -8.71 -6.37
N PHE A 42 1.18 -8.64 -5.66
CA PHE A 42 0.41 -7.42 -5.44
C PHE A 42 1.21 -6.40 -4.61
N ASN A 43 1.79 -6.83 -3.47
CA ASN A 43 2.59 -5.97 -2.60
C ASN A 43 3.85 -5.48 -3.29
N GLN A 44 4.52 -6.32 -4.10
CA GLN A 44 5.66 -5.88 -4.90
C GLN A 44 5.28 -4.82 -5.94
N ALA A 45 4.16 -5.00 -6.64
CA ALA A 45 3.67 -4.01 -7.60
C ALA A 45 3.34 -2.67 -6.91
N MET A 46 2.67 -2.71 -5.76
CA MET A 46 2.34 -1.51 -4.98
C MET A 46 3.58 -0.81 -4.42
N TYR A 47 4.57 -1.57 -3.96
CA TYR A 47 5.85 -1.01 -3.51
C TYR A 47 6.57 -0.23 -4.62
N GLN A 48 6.66 -0.83 -5.82
CA GLN A 48 7.31 -0.22 -6.98
C GLN A 48 6.59 1.05 -7.45
N GLN A 49 5.26 0.98 -7.55
CA GLN A 49 4.44 2.14 -7.96
C GLN A 49 4.54 3.28 -6.95
N SER A 50 4.44 2.98 -5.64
CA SER A 50 4.55 3.97 -4.57
C SER A 50 5.93 4.64 -4.58
N THR A 51 6.99 3.86 -4.78
CA THR A 51 8.36 4.39 -4.89
C THR A 51 8.48 5.39 -6.04
N LEU A 52 7.92 5.08 -7.21
CA LEU A 52 7.99 5.98 -8.38
C LEU A 52 7.27 7.30 -8.11
N ILE A 53 6.05 7.23 -7.57
CA ILE A 53 5.21 8.41 -7.28
C ILE A 53 5.86 9.25 -6.18
N MET A 54 6.31 8.62 -5.09
CA MET A 54 6.87 9.34 -3.95
C MET A 54 8.18 10.05 -4.26
N LYS A 55 8.98 9.56 -5.22
CA LYS A 55 10.16 10.31 -5.72
C LYS A 55 9.74 11.70 -6.23
N GLN A 56 8.71 11.75 -7.07
CA GLN A 56 8.21 13.00 -7.63
C GLN A 56 7.55 13.90 -6.59
N ILE A 57 6.81 13.31 -5.64
CA ILE A 57 6.18 14.07 -4.55
C ILE A 57 7.25 14.73 -3.69
N LEU A 58 8.29 14.00 -3.28
CA LEU A 58 9.36 14.53 -2.43
C LEU A 58 10.20 15.61 -3.11
N GLU A 59 10.21 15.70 -4.44
CA GLU A 59 10.85 16.80 -5.17
C GLU A 59 10.07 18.11 -5.07
N LYS A 60 8.73 18.04 -5.03
CA LYS A 60 7.85 19.21 -5.18
C LYS A 60 7.16 19.62 -3.89
N TYR A 61 6.83 18.66 -3.04
CA TYR A 61 6.07 18.89 -1.82
C TYR A 61 7.00 19.15 -0.64
N ARG A 62 6.88 20.36 -0.09
CA ARG A 62 7.66 20.84 1.07
C ARG A 62 6.87 20.83 2.37
N GLY A 63 5.62 20.37 2.36
CA GLY A 63 4.76 20.38 3.56
C GLY A 63 5.18 19.40 4.67
N LEU A 64 6.23 18.59 4.45
CA LEU A 64 6.84 17.74 5.47
C LEU A 64 8.03 18.43 6.18
N GLU A 65 8.45 19.62 5.73
CA GLU A 65 9.57 20.38 6.31
C GLU A 65 9.11 21.33 7.44
N VAL A 66 7.98 21.00 8.09
CA VAL A 66 7.43 21.82 9.18
C VAL A 66 8.17 21.49 10.48
N GLU A 67 8.66 22.51 11.18
CA GLU A 67 9.53 22.35 12.37
C GLU A 67 8.92 21.50 13.49
N ASP A 68 7.59 21.47 13.61
CA ASP A 68 6.89 20.73 14.65
C ASP A 68 6.37 19.34 14.21
N LEU A 69 6.65 18.90 12.98
CA LEU A 69 6.24 17.56 12.53
C LEU A 69 7.16 16.48 13.12
N LYS A 70 6.66 15.78 14.14
CA LYS A 70 7.41 14.73 14.84
C LYS A 70 7.00 13.31 14.46
N THR A 71 5.72 13.10 14.13
CA THR A 71 5.18 11.77 13.87
C THR A 71 4.30 11.80 12.63
N LEU A 72 4.52 10.83 11.75
CA LEU A 72 3.71 10.60 10.56
C LEU A 72 3.13 9.19 10.58
N VAL A 73 1.83 9.08 10.33
CA VAL A 73 1.16 7.78 10.17
C VAL A 73 0.80 7.61 8.69
N ASP A 74 1.30 6.54 8.08
CA ASP A 74 0.99 6.13 6.71
C ASP A 74 -0.14 5.08 6.74
N VAL A 75 -1.37 5.51 6.44
CA VAL A 75 -2.58 4.67 6.52
C VAL A 75 -2.83 4.00 5.17
N GLY A 76 -2.83 2.68 5.15
CA GLY A 76 -2.79 1.91 3.90
C GLY A 76 -1.40 1.99 3.25
N GLY A 77 -0.34 2.11 4.06
CA GLY A 77 1.04 2.31 3.59
C GLY A 77 1.67 1.08 2.92
N GLY A 78 0.94 -0.03 2.85
CA GLY A 78 1.40 -1.29 2.27
C GLY A 78 2.60 -1.83 3.04
N THR A 79 3.60 -2.32 2.30
CA THR A 79 4.88 -2.74 2.87
C THR A 79 5.83 -1.55 3.16
N GLY A 80 5.31 -0.32 3.17
CA GLY A 80 5.98 0.85 3.75
C GLY A 80 6.96 1.58 2.82
N ALA A 81 6.82 1.45 1.50
CA ALA A 81 7.67 2.16 0.53
C ALA A 81 7.66 3.68 0.76
N THR A 82 6.46 4.25 0.88
CA THR A 82 6.25 5.68 1.07
C THR A 82 6.87 6.16 2.37
N LEU A 83 6.52 5.53 3.49
CA LEU A 83 7.04 5.90 4.79
C LEU A 83 8.56 5.80 4.85
N ASN A 84 9.15 4.71 4.33
CA ASN A 84 10.60 4.53 4.29
C ASN A 84 11.30 5.69 3.57
N MET A 85 10.76 6.14 2.43
CA MET A 85 11.32 7.28 1.70
C MET A 85 11.21 8.60 2.47
N ILE A 86 10.09 8.81 3.18
CA ILE A 86 9.89 10.02 3.97
C ILE A 86 10.87 10.07 5.15
N VAL A 87 10.93 9.02 5.98
CA VAL A 87 11.81 9.00 7.17
C VAL A 87 13.30 8.97 6.79
N SER A 88 13.64 8.40 5.62
CA SER A 88 15.02 8.48 5.10
C SER A 88 15.41 9.90 4.71
N LYS A 89 14.47 10.69 4.16
CA LYS A 89 14.71 12.08 3.76
C LYS A 89 14.62 13.06 4.93
N TYR A 90 13.75 12.79 5.90
CA TYR A 90 13.51 13.63 7.06
C TYR A 90 13.70 12.80 8.35
N PRO A 91 14.96 12.55 8.79
CA PRO A 91 15.24 11.66 9.91
C PRO A 91 14.69 12.12 11.27
N PHE A 92 14.20 13.36 11.37
CA PHE A 92 13.54 13.90 12.55
C PHE A 92 12.08 13.44 12.68
N ILE A 93 11.48 12.89 11.61
CA ILE A 93 10.12 12.36 11.62
C ILE A 93 10.17 10.88 12.05
N SER A 94 9.43 10.54 13.09
CA SER A 94 9.14 9.15 13.46
C SER A 94 7.94 8.63 12.65
N GLY A 95 8.08 7.46 12.03
CA GLY A 95 7.03 6.89 11.19
C GLY A 95 6.18 5.83 11.89
N ILE A 96 4.91 5.72 11.51
CA ILE A 96 4.06 4.57 11.78
C ILE A 96 3.47 4.08 10.47
N ASN A 97 3.81 2.86 10.04
CA ASN A 97 3.20 2.22 8.88
C ASN A 97 1.97 1.43 9.35
N PHE A 98 0.80 1.73 8.79
CA PHE A 98 -0.46 1.13 9.22
C PHE A 98 -1.18 0.44 8.06
N ASP A 99 -1.36 -0.87 8.14
CA ASP A 99 -2.01 -1.67 7.08
C ASP A 99 -2.69 -2.95 7.63
N LEU A 100 -3.17 -3.82 6.75
CA LEU A 100 -3.76 -5.11 7.10
C LEU A 100 -2.71 -6.06 7.72
N PRO A 101 -3.10 -6.96 8.64
CA PRO A 101 -2.16 -7.86 9.32
C PRO A 101 -1.27 -8.68 8.38
N HIS A 102 -1.83 -9.21 7.29
CA HIS A 102 -1.09 -10.02 6.33
C HIS A 102 -0.10 -9.20 5.48
N VAL A 103 -0.35 -7.89 5.31
CA VAL A 103 0.57 -6.99 4.59
C VAL A 103 1.70 -6.54 5.51
N VAL A 104 1.38 -6.12 6.73
CA VAL A 104 2.37 -5.69 7.73
C VAL A 104 3.33 -6.82 8.10
N LYS A 105 2.84 -8.06 8.16
CA LYS A 105 3.68 -9.25 8.39
C LYS A 105 4.79 -9.41 7.35
N ASP A 106 4.52 -9.05 6.11
CA ASP A 106 5.46 -9.17 4.98
C ASP A 106 6.27 -7.88 4.75
N ALA A 107 6.03 -6.83 5.55
CA ALA A 107 6.74 -5.58 5.45
C ALA A 107 8.15 -5.70 6.07
N PRO A 108 9.20 -5.17 5.40
CA PRO A 108 10.53 -5.09 5.99
C PRO A 108 10.54 -4.11 7.18
N SER A 109 11.49 -4.29 8.08
CA SER A 109 11.76 -3.30 9.12
C SER A 109 12.24 -1.98 8.52
N ILE A 110 11.58 -0.88 8.87
CA ILE A 110 11.94 0.48 8.42
C ILE A 110 12.52 1.24 9.61
N LEU A 111 13.77 1.72 9.47
CA LEU A 111 14.46 2.46 10.52
C LEU A 111 13.71 3.76 10.86
N GLY A 112 13.61 4.09 12.15
CA GLY A 112 12.89 5.28 12.61
C GLY A 112 11.36 5.16 12.53
N SER A 113 10.84 3.95 12.35
CA SER A 113 9.39 3.71 12.29
C SER A 113 8.94 2.44 13.02
N ALA A 114 7.64 2.39 13.31
CA ALA A 114 6.95 1.19 13.77
C ALA A 114 5.92 0.75 12.73
N SER A 115 5.68 -0.56 12.60
CA SER A 115 4.58 -1.08 11.77
C SER A 115 3.47 -1.62 12.68
N ILE A 116 2.24 -1.20 12.43
CA ILE A 116 1.04 -1.53 13.22
C ILE A 116 -0.05 -2.03 12.26
N CYS A 117 -0.88 -2.96 12.67
CA CYS A 117 -1.99 -3.46 11.86
C CYS A 117 -3.36 -3.21 12.47
N ILE A 118 -4.40 -3.24 11.63
CA ILE A 118 -5.81 -3.26 12.06
C ILE A 118 -6.07 -4.61 12.75
N SER A 119 -6.57 -4.58 13.98
CA SER A 119 -6.98 -5.76 14.77
C SER A 119 -8.24 -6.42 14.22
#